data_AF-A0A7X5BPF6-F1
#
_entry.id   AF-A0A7X5BPF6-F1
#
_cell.length_a   1.000
_cell.length_b   1.000
_cell.length_c   1.000
_cell.angle_alpha   90.00
_cell.angle_beta   90.00
_cell.angle_gamma   90.00
#
_symmetry.space_group_name_H-M   'P 1'
#
loop_
_entity.id
_entity.type
_entity.pdbx_description
1 polymer ?
#
loop_
_entity_poly.entity_id
_entity_poly.type
_entity_poly.pdbx_seq_one_letter_code
_entity_poly.pdbx_strand_id
1 'polypeptide(L)'
;MPRTRALSNHARSVLAALLEAGAGWSHGYELCRIADVKSGTLYPLLIRLEAQGYLEAEWQQPAEGGRPPRHAYRLTQTGVQLARDNPPDRKVAARSVLRGATT
;
A
#
# COMPACT_ATOMS: atom_id res chain seq x y z
N MET A 1 1.62 -23.44 16.54
CA MET A 1 2.53 -22.70 15.62
C MET A 1 1.67 -21.96 14.60
N PRO A 2 1.65 -20.61 14.59
CA PRO A 2 0.91 -19.91 13.55
C PRO A 2 1.57 -20.24 12.20
N ARG A 3 0.79 -20.78 11.27
CA ARG A 3 1.27 -21.03 9.91
C ARG A 3 1.57 -19.67 9.27
N THR A 4 2.85 -19.35 9.10
CA THR A 4 3.30 -18.20 8.29
C THR A 4 2.89 -18.46 6.85
N ARG A 5 1.69 -18.02 6.51
CA ARG A 5 1.17 -18.15 5.14
C ARG A 5 1.86 -17.08 4.31
N ALA A 6 2.40 -17.48 3.15
CA ALA A 6 3.03 -16.55 2.22
C ALA A 6 2.09 -15.38 1.89
N LEU A 7 2.66 -14.17 1.75
CA LEU A 7 1.93 -12.97 1.34
C LEU A 7 1.24 -13.20 -0.01
N SER A 8 -0.03 -12.80 -0.10
CA SER A 8 -0.81 -12.87 -1.34
C SER A 8 -0.26 -11.90 -2.39
N ASN A 9 -0.54 -12.16 -3.67
CA ASN A 9 -0.11 -11.27 -4.76
C ASN A 9 -0.67 -9.84 -4.61
N HIS A 10 -1.91 -9.68 -4.13
CA HIS A 10 -2.45 -8.36 -3.81
C HIS A 10 -1.65 -7.66 -2.70
N ALA A 11 -1.24 -8.39 -1.66
CA ALA A 11 -0.42 -7.82 -0.60
C ALA A 11 0.95 -7.36 -1.10
N ARG A 12 1.62 -8.18 -1.91
CA ARG A 12 2.91 -7.81 -2.53
C ARG A 12 2.79 -6.60 -3.44
N SER A 13 1.70 -6.48 -4.18
CA SER A 13 1.46 -5.35 -5.10
C SER A 13 1.21 -4.05 -4.34
N VAL A 14 0.49 -4.10 -3.23
CA VAL A 14 0.27 -2.94 -2.35
C VAL A 14 1.58 -2.52 -1.66
N LEU A 15 2.35 -3.48 -1.15
CA LEU A 15 3.67 -3.21 -0.56
C LEU A 15 4.62 -2.60 -1.57
N ALA A 16 4.62 -3.09 -2.82
CA ALA A 16 5.43 -2.51 -3.89
C ALA A 16 5.00 -1.07 -4.22
N ALA A 17 3.71 -0.80 -4.34
CA ALA A 17 3.20 0.56 -4.59
C ALA A 17 3.65 1.55 -3.51
N LEU A 18 3.59 1.13 -2.24
CA LEU A 18 4.06 1.94 -1.12
C LEU A 18 5.58 2.09 -1.09
N LEU A 19 6.33 1.06 -1.52
CA LEU A 19 7.78 1.11 -1.60
C LEU A 19 8.26 2.10 -2.66
N GLU A 20 7.58 2.14 -3.81
CA GLU A 20 7.84 3.12 -4.88
C GLU A 20 7.53 4.55 -4.44
N ALA A 21 6.50 4.75 -3.61
CA ALA A 21 6.17 6.05 -3.01
C ALA A 21 7.20 6.53 -1.97
N GLY A 22 8.08 5.64 -1.50
CA GLY A 22 9.17 5.96 -0.59
C GLY A 22 8.68 6.42 0.80
N ALA A 23 9.27 7.50 1.31
CA ALA A 23 8.89 8.09 2.60
C ALA A 23 7.60 8.93 2.55
N GLY A 24 7.00 9.05 1.36
CA GLY A 24 5.77 9.79 1.14
C GLY A 24 4.53 9.06 1.68
N TRP A 25 3.46 9.83 1.86
CA TRP A 25 2.17 9.34 2.27
C TRP A 25 1.33 8.92 1.06
N SER A 26 0.72 7.74 1.11
CA SER A 26 -0.15 7.22 0.06
C SER A 26 -1.58 7.04 0.55
N HIS A 27 -2.57 7.43 -0.25
CA HIS A 27 -3.98 7.29 0.13
C HIS A 27 -4.57 5.96 -0.33
N GLY A 28 -5.42 5.35 0.52
CA GLY A 28 -6.03 4.04 0.22
C GLY A 28 -6.76 3.98 -1.14
N TYR A 29 -7.45 5.04 -1.53
CA TYR A 29 -8.12 5.09 -2.85
C TYR A 29 -7.12 5.01 -4.02
N GLU A 30 -5.97 5.66 -3.91
CA GLU A 30 -4.94 5.63 -4.93
C GLU A 30 -4.25 4.26 -4.99
N LEU A 31 -3.97 3.67 -3.82
CA LEU A 31 -3.43 2.32 -3.71
C LEU A 31 -4.33 1.27 -4.39
N CYS A 32 -5.66 1.40 -4.28
CA CYS A 32 -6.58 0.54 -5.04
C CYS A 32 -6.28 0.58 -6.55
N ARG A 33 -6.06 1.79 -7.11
CA ARG A 33 -5.83 1.98 -8.55
C ARG A 33 -4.44 1.52 -8.98
N ILE A 34 -3.41 1.88 -8.23
CA ILE A 34 -2.02 1.54 -8.54
C ILE A 34 -1.80 0.03 -8.44
N ALA A 35 -2.21 -0.58 -7.32
CA ALA A 35 -2.02 -2.00 -7.05
C ALA A 35 -3.07 -2.91 -7.72
N ASP A 36 -4.08 -2.33 -8.40
CA ASP A 36 -5.19 -3.06 -9.04
C ASP A 36 -5.95 -3.96 -8.05
N VAL A 37 -6.21 -3.44 -6.84
CA VAL A 37 -6.86 -4.15 -5.74
C VAL A 37 -8.20 -3.49 -5.42
N LYS A 38 -9.26 -4.30 -5.30
CA LYS A 38 -10.57 -3.81 -4.87
C LYS A 38 -10.52 -3.31 -3.43
N SER A 39 -11.28 -2.25 -3.12
CA SER A 39 -11.37 -1.66 -1.78
C SER A 39 -11.69 -2.68 -0.68
N GLY A 40 -12.63 -3.60 -0.93
CA GLY A 40 -13.01 -4.67 0.02
C GLY A 40 -11.87 -5.65 0.35
N THR A 41 -10.81 -5.69 -0.45
CA THR A 41 -9.59 -6.46 -0.16
C THR A 41 -8.48 -5.56 0.37
N LEU A 42 -8.36 -4.34 -0.14
CA LEU A 42 -7.32 -3.39 0.26
C LEU A 42 -7.43 -2.99 1.73
N TYR A 43 -8.59 -2.52 2.19
CA TYR A 43 -8.68 -1.96 3.54
C TYR A 43 -8.45 -3.00 4.64
N PRO A 44 -9.04 -4.23 4.59
CA PRO A 44 -8.70 -5.28 5.54
C PRO A 44 -7.24 -5.74 5.47
N LEU A 45 -6.57 -5.54 4.34
CA LEU A 45 -5.14 -5.79 4.22
C LEU A 45 -4.33 -4.69 4.91
N LEU A 46 -4.61 -3.41 4.64
CA LEU A 46 -3.93 -2.27 5.24
C LEU A 46 -4.03 -2.31 6.77
N ILE A 47 -5.24 -2.55 7.31
CA ILE A 47 -5.47 -2.68 8.75
C ILE A 47 -4.59 -3.79 9.36
N ARG A 48 -4.46 -4.94 8.67
CA ARG A 48 -3.62 -6.03 9.17
C ARG A 48 -2.14 -5.70 9.12
N LEU A 49 -1.67 -5.03 8.06
CA LEU A 49 -0.27 -4.63 7.92
C LEU A 49 0.12 -3.56 8.94
N GLU A 50 -0.78 -2.60 9.20
CA GLU A 50 -0.65 -1.60 10.26
C GLU A 50 -0.60 -2.27 11.64
N ALA A 51 -1.55 -3.15 11.96
CA ALA A 51 -1.58 -3.88 13.23
C ALA A 51 -0.34 -4.77 13.45
N GLN A 52 0.35 -5.15 12.37
CA GLN A 52 1.61 -5.91 12.40
C GLN A 52 2.85 -5.01 12.45
N GLY A 53 2.69 -3.68 12.45
CA GLY A 53 3.78 -2.71 12.51
C GLY A 53 4.53 -2.51 11.19
N TYR A 54 3.97 -2.94 10.06
CA TYR A 54 4.55 -2.74 8.72
C TYR A 54 4.14 -1.41 8.09
N LEU A 55 3.07 -0.80 8.57
CA LEU A 55 2.57 0.48 8.08
C LEU A 55 2.40 1.46 9.23
N GLU A 56 2.64 2.72 8.93
CA GLU A 56 2.08 3.84 9.67
C GLU A 56 0.84 4.33 8.95
N ALA A 57 -0.18 4.70 9.70
CA ALA A 57 -1.40 5.30 9.18
C ALA A 57 -1.71 6.60 9.93
N GLU A 58 -2.12 7.62 9.20
CA GLU A 58 -2.58 8.87 9.78
C GLU A 58 -3.80 9.43 9.04
N TRP A 59 -4.62 10.18 9.76
CA TRP A 59 -5.69 10.97 9.15
C TRP A 59 -5.11 12.29 8.66
N GLN A 60 -5.12 12.50 7.35
CA GLN A 60 -4.72 13.78 6.75
C GLN A 60 -5.94 14.64 6.45
N GLN A 61 -5.85 15.91 6.82
CA GLN A 61 -6.83 16.90 6.40
C GLN A 61 -6.63 17.17 4.90
N PRO A 62 -7.71 17.36 4.14
CA PRO A 62 -7.60 17.72 2.74
C PRO A 62 -7.03 19.13 2.59
N ALA A 63 -6.18 19.32 1.58
CA ALA A 63 -5.58 20.62 1.28
C ALA A 63 -6.63 21.68 0.87
N GLU A 64 -7.76 21.24 0.31
CA GLU A 64 -8.90 22.10 -0.03
C GLU A 64 -10.07 21.83 0.91
N GLY A 65 -10.63 22.90 1.48
CA GLY A 65 -11.78 22.84 2.39
C GLY A 65 -12.98 22.14 1.77
N GLY A 66 -13.66 21.32 2.58
CA GLY A 66 -14.94 20.68 2.21
C GLY A 66 -14.86 19.19 1.88
N ARG A 67 -13.67 18.57 1.87
CA ARG A 67 -13.54 17.10 1.78
C ARG A 67 -13.39 16.48 3.18
N PRO A 68 -13.86 15.24 3.39
CA PRO A 68 -13.58 14.54 4.63
C PRO A 68 -12.09 14.21 4.74
N PRO A 69 -11.55 14.12 5.98
CA PRO A 69 -10.21 13.58 6.23
C PRO A 69 -10.02 12.23 5.53
N ARG A 70 -8.79 11.95 5.10
CA ARG A 70 -8.45 10.70 4.41
C ARG A 70 -7.33 9.99 5.16
N HIS A 71 -7.45 8.68 5.29
CA HIS A 71 -6.33 7.87 5.74
C HIS A 71 -5.21 7.90 4.71
N ALA A 72 -4.03 8.23 5.19
CA ALA A 72 -2.76 8.11 4.51
C ALA A 72 -1.96 6.98 5.15
N TYR A 73 -1.19 6.27 4.34
CA TYR A 73 -0.37 5.13 4.74
C TYR A 73 1.04 5.30 4.21
N ARG A 74 2.03 4.88 5.00
CA ARG A 74 3.43 4.75 4.56
C ARG A 74 4.06 3.50 5.16
N LEU A 75 5.11 2.99 4.53
CA LEU A 75 5.85 1.86 5.09
C LEU A 75 6.69 2.31 6.29
N THR A 76 6.68 1.49 7.33
CA THR A 76 7.73 1.54 8.36
C THR A 76 9.03 0.95 7.82
N GLN A 77 10.13 1.07 8.56
CA GLN A 77 11.39 0.41 8.19
C GLN A 77 11.24 -1.11 8.03
N THR A 78 10.46 -1.77 8.91
CA THR A 78 10.17 -3.20 8.79
C THR A 78 9.26 -3.49 7.60
N GLY A 79 8.30 -2.61 7.29
CA GLY A 79 7.47 -2.70 6.09
C GLY A 79 8.28 -2.62 4.79
N VAL A 80 9.28 -1.73 4.74
CA VAL A 80 10.20 -1.62 3.61
C VAL A 80 10.97 -2.93 3.40
N GLN A 81 11.49 -3.53 4.47
CA GLN A 81 12.17 -4.83 4.37
C GLN A 81 11.21 -5.91 3.88
N LEU A 82 10.01 -5.98 4.44
CA LEU A 82 8.97 -6.93 4.02
C LEU A 82 8.63 -6.80 2.53
N ALA A 83 8.49 -5.58 2.03
CA ALA A 83 8.19 -5.29 0.63
C ALA A 83 9.32 -5.77 -0.30
N ARG A 84 10.59 -5.52 0.09
CA ARG A 84 11.77 -5.95 -0.67
C ARG A 84 11.93 -7.47 -0.71
N ASP A 85 11.64 -8.14 0.40
CA ASP A 85 11.72 -9.61 0.49
C ASP A 85 10.58 -10.31 -0.26
N ASN A 86 9.49 -9.59 -0.56
CA ASN A 86 8.29 -10.13 -1.18
C ASN A 86 7.88 -9.33 -2.42
N PRO A 87 8.71 -9.30 -3.47
CA PRO A 87 8.39 -8.56 -4.68
C PRO A 87 7.09 -9.10 -5.33
N PRO A 88 6.32 -8.24 -5.99
CA PRO A 88 5.14 -8.66 -6.74
C PRO A 88 5.55 -9.57 -7.89
N ASP A 89 4.65 -10.44 -8.32
CA ASP A 89 4.84 -11.22 -9.54
C ASP A 89 5.07 -10.27 -10.73
N ARG A 90 6.00 -10.61 -11.63
CA ARG A 90 6.55 -9.73 -12.67
C ARG A 90 5.48 -9.17 -13.61
N LYS A 91 4.34 -9.87 -13.75
CA LYS A 91 3.17 -9.41 -14.53
C LYS A 91 2.44 -8.22 -13.90
N VAL A 92 2.48 -8.06 -12.58
CA VAL A 92 1.77 -6.99 -11.85
C VAL A 92 2.64 -5.72 -11.75
N ALA A 93 3.95 -5.89 -11.57
CA ALA A 93 4.91 -4.78 -11.53
C ALA A 93 4.82 -3.88 -12.79
N ALA A 94 4.70 -4.49 -13.98
CA ALA A 94 4.59 -3.77 -15.24
C ALA A 94 3.33 -2.87 -15.37
N ARG A 95 2.24 -3.19 -14.65
CA ARG A 95 1.00 -2.37 -14.64
C ARG A 95 1.08 -1.19 -13.68
N SER A 96 1.89 -1.28 -12.63
CA SER A 96 2.09 -0.19 -11.65
C SER A 96 2.95 0.93 -12.23
N VAL A 97 4.06 0.58 -12.89
CA VAL A 97 5.02 1.54 -13.48
C VAL A 97 4.38 2.45 -14.53
N LEU A 98 3.45 1.93 -15.33
CA LEU A 98 2.79 2.70 -16.41
C LEU A 98 1.78 3.73 -15.90
N ARG A 99 1.34 3.66 -14.62
CA ARG A 99 0.26 4.51 -14.08
C ARG A 99 0.73 5.67 -13.22
N GLY A 100 2.02 5.73 -12.87
CA GLY A 100 2.62 6.84 -12.11
C GLY A 100 3.16 8.00 -12.96
N ALA A 101 3.10 7.90 -14.29
CA ALA A 101 3.73 8.87 -15.20
C ALA A 101 2.83 10.06 -15.59
N THR A 102 1.79 10.40 -14.81
CA THR A 102 0.90 11.52 -15.15
C THR A 102 0.84 12.53 -14.00
N THR A 103 1.60 13.61 -14.22
CA THR A 103 1.42 15.02 -13.80
C THR A 103 1.05 15.32 -12.34
#